data_AF-A0A2D7ZJ80-F1
#
_entry.id   AF-A0A2D7ZJ80-F1
#
_cell.length_a   1.000
_cell.length_b   1.000
_cell.length_c   1.000
_cell.angle_alpha   90.00
_cell.angle_beta   90.00
_cell.angle_gamma   90.00
#
_symmetry.space_group_name_H-M   'P 1'
#
loop_
_entity.id
_entity.type
_entity.pdbx_description
1 polymer ?
#
loop_
_entity_poly.entity_id
_entity_poly.type
_entity_poly.pdbx_seq_one_letter_code
_entity_poly.pdbx_strand_id
1 'polypeptide(L)'
;MAEMEVERAIERLFARTPEMADADAFAERVQRRLDRGWAARRVLIGSAGMVGGVIGASQLIMSNLFSRAEAASSESARVLTSGVRQLAPQAEWLLNGPAGIEAVWLVAGLAVVAMGLVLTRIIEEI
;
A
#
# COMPACT_ATOMS: atom_id res chain seq x y z
N MET A 1 11.93 32.20 -58.80
CA MET A 1 10.82 31.28 -58.44
C MET A 1 11.36 29.92 -58.05
N ALA A 2 12.19 29.27 -58.88
CA ALA A 2 12.78 27.95 -58.60
C ALA A 2 13.70 27.89 -57.35
N GLU A 3 14.48 28.94 -57.08
CA GLU A 3 15.37 28.96 -55.89
C GLU A 3 14.60 28.91 -54.56
N MET A 4 13.49 29.64 -54.43
CA MET A 4 12.65 29.59 -53.21
C MET A 4 12.01 28.23 -52.97
N GLU A 5 11.69 27.47 -54.03
CA GLU A 5 11.11 26.14 -53.90
C GLU A 5 12.15 25.13 -53.42
N VAL A 6 13.39 25.24 -53.92
CA VAL A 6 14.53 24.43 -53.45
C VAL A 6 14.84 24.74 -51.98
N GLU A 7 14.89 26.02 -51.62
CA GLU A 7 15.19 26.44 -50.25
C GLU A 7 14.11 25.97 -49.26
N ARG A 8 12.82 26.07 -49.63
CA ARG A 8 11.72 25.51 -48.84
C ARG A 8 11.74 23.97 -48.78
N ALA A 9 12.21 23.29 -49.82
CA ALA A 9 12.34 21.84 -49.81
C ALA A 9 13.47 21.38 -48.88
N ILE A 10 14.60 22.10 -48.87
CA ILE A 10 15.71 21.87 -47.95
C ILE A 10 15.28 22.15 -46.51
N GLU A 11 14.59 23.26 -46.27
CA GLU A 11 14.07 23.62 -44.96
C GLU A 11 13.13 22.54 -44.41
N ARG A 12 12.24 21.97 -45.24
CA ARG A 12 11.38 20.84 -44.85
C ARG A 12 12.16 19.54 -44.60
N LEU A 13 13.23 19.30 -45.35
CA LEU A 13 14.07 18.10 -45.19
C LEU A 13 14.79 18.13 -43.84
N PHE A 14 15.32 19.28 -43.44
CA PHE A 14 15.99 19.47 -42.15
C PHE A 14 15.03 19.74 -40.98
N ALA A 15 13.80 20.21 -41.24
CA ALA A 15 12.76 20.34 -40.22
C ALA A 15 12.20 19.00 -39.76
N ARG A 16 12.38 17.92 -40.53
CA ARG A 16 12.09 16.56 -40.06
C ARG A 16 13.28 16.07 -39.22
N THR A 17 13.04 15.87 -37.93
CA THR A 17 13.99 15.15 -37.08
C THR A 17 14.19 13.76 -37.69
N PRO A 18 15.42 13.40 -38.11
CA PRO A 18 15.67 12.08 -38.66
C PRO A 18 15.39 11.03 -37.59
N GLU A 19 14.55 10.05 -37.91
CA GLU A 19 14.35 8.89 -37.03
C GLU A 19 15.69 8.17 -36.89
N MET A 20 16.20 8.12 -35.66
CA MET A 20 17.42 7.38 -35.36
C MET A 20 17.12 5.89 -35.57
N ALA A 21 18.03 5.18 -36.24
CA ALA A 21 17.83 3.77 -36.56
C ALA A 21 17.63 2.88 -35.31
N ASP A 22 18.00 3.37 -34.13
CA ASP A 22 17.85 2.71 -32.84
C ASP A 22 16.76 3.32 -31.94
N ALA A 23 15.90 4.19 -32.48
CA ALA A 23 14.87 4.90 -31.72
C ALA A 23 13.97 3.93 -30.92
N ASP A 24 13.53 2.83 -31.52
CA ASP A 24 12.71 1.81 -30.86
C ASP A 24 13.47 1.12 -29.71
N ALA A 25 14.73 0.76 -29.96
CA ALA A 25 15.58 0.12 -28.96
C ALA A 25 15.93 1.09 -27.81
N PHE A 26 16.06 2.39 -28.09
CA PHE A 26 16.20 3.42 -27.07
C PHE A 26 14.92 3.56 -26.24
N ALA A 27 13.76 3.67 -26.89
CA ALA A 27 12.46 3.78 -26.22
C ALA A 27 12.19 2.59 -25.28
N GLU A 28 12.42 1.37 -25.76
CA GLU A 28 12.24 0.15 -24.96
C GLU A 28 13.16 0.11 -23.73
N ARG A 29 14.38 0.64 -23.84
CA ARG A 29 15.31 0.75 -22.70
C ARG A 29 14.88 1.80 -21.70
N VAL A 30 14.39 2.95 -22.15
CA VAL A 30 13.87 4.01 -21.27
C VAL A 30 12.63 3.51 -20.53
N GLN A 31 11.70 2.89 -21.25
CA GLN A 31 10.46 2.37 -20.67
C GLN A 31 10.75 1.36 -19.56
N ARG A 32 11.60 0.35 -19.84
CA ARG A 32 12.03 -0.64 -18.85
C ARG A 32 12.70 -0.05 -17.61
N ARG A 33 13.39 1.10 -17.73
CA ARG A 33 13.99 1.80 -16.57
C ARG A 33 12.95 2.58 -15.80
N LEU A 34 12.02 3.22 -16.50
CA LEU A 34 10.94 4.00 -15.92
C LEU A 34 9.99 3.10 -15.11
N ASP A 35 9.61 1.96 -15.68
CA ASP A 35 8.72 0.98 -15.04
C ASP A 35 9.32 0.46 -13.73
N ARG A 36 10.61 0.09 -13.76
CA ARG A 36 11.35 -0.34 -12.55
C ARG A 36 11.41 0.75 -11.48
N GLY A 37 11.73 1.99 -11.88
CA GLY A 37 11.81 3.12 -10.94
C GLY A 37 10.45 3.45 -10.32
N TRP A 38 9.39 3.41 -11.13
CA TRP A 38 8.02 3.68 -10.69
C TRP A 38 7.49 2.58 -9.77
N ALA A 39 7.69 1.31 -10.12
CA ALA A 39 7.29 0.17 -9.30
C ALA A 39 7.97 0.21 -7.92
N ALA A 40 9.29 0.43 -7.88
CA ALA A 40 10.03 0.53 -6.62
C ALA A 40 9.50 1.66 -5.73
N ARG A 41 9.22 2.83 -6.30
CA ARG A 41 8.69 3.98 -5.56
C ARG A 41 7.29 3.72 -5.03
N ARG A 42 6.43 3.07 -5.82
CA ARG A 42 5.07 2.69 -5.42
C ARG A 42 5.08 1.68 -4.28
N VAL A 43 5.95 0.67 -4.33
CA VAL A 43 6.12 -0.32 -3.26
C VAL A 43 6.63 0.33 -1.98
N LEU A 44 7.67 1.17 -2.07
CA LEU A 44 8.22 1.87 -0.91
C LEU A 44 7.16 2.74 -0.22
N ILE A 45 6.47 3.59 -0.98
CA ILE A 45 5.42 4.47 -0.44
C ILE A 45 4.28 3.63 0.15
N GLY A 46 3.86 2.57 -0.53
CA GLY A 46 2.83 1.65 -0.04
C GLY A 46 3.21 1.00 1.29
N SER A 47 4.42 0.44 1.38
CA SER A 47 4.93 -0.19 2.60
C SER A 47 5.08 0.80 3.76
N ALA A 48 5.59 2.00 3.49
CA ALA A 48 5.76 3.04 4.50
C ALA A 48 4.41 3.50 5.04
N GLY A 49 3.41 3.68 4.16
CA GLY A 49 2.04 4.00 4.55
C GLY A 49 1.40 2.90 5.38
N MET A 50 1.62 1.63 5.02
CA MET A 50 1.10 0.48 5.78
C MET A 50 1.69 0.43 7.19
N VAL A 51 3.02 0.54 7.32
CA VAL A 51 3.71 0.56 8.63
C VAL A 51 3.25 1.75 9.47
N GLY A 52 3.22 2.95 8.89
CA GLY A 52 2.76 4.15 9.57
C GLY A 52 1.29 4.06 9.99
N GLY A 53 0.44 3.47 9.15
CA GLY A 53 -0.97 3.24 9.44
C GLY A 53 -1.20 2.27 10.60
N VAL A 54 -0.46 1.15 10.64
CA VAL A 54 -0.51 0.20 11.75
C VAL A 54 -0.08 0.87 13.05
N ILE A 55 1.07 1.56 13.05
CA ILE A 55 1.59 2.24 14.24
C ILE A 55 0.59 3.32 14.72
N GLY A 56 0.07 4.14 13.81
CA GLY A 56 -0.89 5.19 14.14
C GLY A 56 -2.21 4.65 14.69
N ALA A 57 -2.76 3.59 14.07
CA ALA A 57 -3.96 2.92 14.56
C ALA A 57 -3.75 2.33 15.95
N SER A 58 -2.61 1.67 16.20
CA SER A 58 -2.27 1.15 17.51
C SER A 58 -2.17 2.25 18.57
N GLN A 59 -1.58 3.40 18.25
CA GLN A 59 -1.49 4.54 19.17
C GLN A 59 -2.86 5.15 19.47
N LEU A 60 -3.74 5.27 18.49
CA LEU A 60 -5.11 5.77 18.68
C LEU A 60 -5.95 4.85 19.57
N ILE A 61 -5.80 3.54 19.40
CA ILE A 61 -6.47 2.55 20.25
C ILE A 61 -5.93 2.66 21.69
N MET A 62 -4.61 2.69 21.86
CA MET A 62 -3.98 2.75 23.19
C MET A 62 -4.31 4.05 23.94
N SER A 63 -4.28 5.21 23.27
CA SER A 63 -4.59 6.52 23.87
C SER A 63 -6.07 6.68 24.25
N ASN A 64 -6.99 6.16 23.44
CA ASN A 64 -8.41 6.12 23.79
C ASN A 64 -8.69 5.15 24.94
N LEU A 65 -7.98 4.02 25.02
CA LEU A 65 -8.12 3.09 26.13
C LEU A 65 -7.57 3.66 27.44
N PHE A 66 -6.42 4.36 27.41
CA PHE A 66 -5.82 4.97 28.59
C PHE A 66 -6.66 6.14 29.13
N SER A 67 -7.09 7.06 28.26
CA SER A 67 -7.95 8.19 28.65
C SER A 67 -9.33 7.73 29.14
N ARG A 68 -9.88 6.67 28.55
CA ARG A 68 -11.13 6.05 29.03
C ARG A 68 -10.93 5.26 30.31
N ALA A 69 -9.80 4.58 30.51
CA ALA A 69 -9.53 3.86 31.76
C ALA A 69 -9.41 4.81 32.96
N GLU A 70 -8.82 5.98 32.75
CA GLU A 70 -8.67 7.00 33.80
C GLU A 70 -10.01 7.67 34.14
N ALA A 71 -10.82 8.03 33.13
CA ALA A 71 -12.14 8.63 33.31
C ALA A 71 -13.23 7.64 33.78
N ALA A 72 -13.05 6.35 33.54
CA ALA A 72 -14.09 5.33 33.73
C ALA A 72 -13.81 4.34 34.87
N SER A 73 -12.75 4.58 35.65
CA SER A 73 -12.36 3.80 36.82
C SER A 73 -13.45 3.70 37.91
N SER A 74 -14.37 4.65 38.01
CA SER A 74 -15.48 4.63 38.99
C SER A 74 -16.80 4.07 38.44
N GLU A 75 -17.20 4.43 37.23
CA GLU A 75 -18.52 4.08 36.65
C GLU A 75 -18.45 2.86 35.70
N SER A 76 -17.38 2.74 34.90
CA SER A 76 -17.24 1.64 33.93
C SER A 76 -16.71 0.34 34.51
N ALA A 77 -16.22 0.30 35.75
CA ALA A 77 -15.98 -0.97 36.43
C ALA A 77 -17.28 -1.81 36.52
N ARG A 78 -18.45 -1.17 36.68
CA ARG A 78 -19.76 -1.83 36.70
C ARG A 78 -20.28 -2.16 35.30
N VAL A 79 -20.12 -1.24 34.34
CA VAL A 79 -20.62 -1.44 32.96
C VAL A 79 -19.74 -2.43 32.18
N LEU A 80 -18.42 -2.42 32.36
CA LEU A 80 -17.53 -3.46 31.86
C LEU A 80 -17.81 -4.79 32.54
N THR A 81 -18.02 -4.87 33.86
CA THR A 81 -18.32 -6.18 34.48
C THR A 81 -19.66 -6.74 34.02
N SER A 82 -20.67 -5.91 33.72
CA SER A 82 -21.92 -6.36 33.11
C SER A 82 -21.79 -6.71 31.62
N GLY A 83 -21.06 -5.93 30.84
CA GLY A 83 -20.83 -6.19 29.41
C GLY A 83 -19.91 -7.38 29.18
N VAL A 84 -18.86 -7.54 29.99
CA VAL A 84 -17.97 -8.69 30.01
C VAL A 84 -18.72 -9.94 30.46
N ARG A 85 -19.64 -9.87 31.45
CA ARG A 85 -20.46 -11.04 31.81
C ARG A 85 -21.45 -11.47 30.72
N GLN A 86 -21.90 -10.53 29.89
CA GLN A 86 -22.82 -10.81 28.78
C GLN A 86 -22.10 -11.31 27.52
N LEU A 87 -20.86 -10.85 27.30
CA LEU A 87 -19.99 -11.29 26.20
C LEU A 87 -19.11 -12.50 26.57
N ALA A 88 -18.88 -12.75 27.87
CA ALA A 88 -18.09 -13.88 28.38
C ALA A 88 -18.52 -15.23 27.80
N PRO A 89 -19.81 -15.61 27.73
CA PRO A 89 -20.16 -16.93 27.21
C PRO A 89 -19.94 -17.08 25.68
N GLN A 90 -20.01 -15.99 24.90
CA GLN A 90 -19.72 -16.03 23.45
C GLN A 90 -18.22 -15.92 23.15
N ALA A 91 -17.52 -15.11 23.94
CA ALA A 91 -16.08 -14.95 23.84
C ALA A 91 -15.34 -16.16 24.44
N GLU A 92 -15.85 -16.83 25.47
CA GLU A 92 -15.26 -18.06 26.04
C GLU A 92 -15.15 -19.17 25.00
N TRP A 93 -16.11 -19.34 24.08
CA TRP A 93 -15.97 -20.35 23.04
C TRP A 93 -14.85 -20.01 22.03
N LEU A 94 -14.63 -18.72 21.76
CA LEU A 94 -13.54 -18.23 20.90
C LEU A 94 -12.19 -18.12 21.63
N LEU A 95 -12.19 -17.84 22.93
CA LEU A 95 -11.02 -17.58 23.76
C LEU A 95 -10.51 -18.85 24.48
N ASN A 96 -11.42 -19.79 24.85
CA ASN A 96 -11.10 -21.09 25.44
C ASN A 96 -11.03 -22.22 24.39
N GLY A 97 -11.40 -21.96 23.14
CA GLY A 97 -10.95 -22.80 22.03
C GLY A 97 -9.42 -22.74 21.94
N PRO A 98 -8.73 -23.77 21.41
CA PRO A 98 -7.27 -23.82 21.31
C PRO A 98 -6.63 -22.71 20.45
N ALA A 99 -7.45 -21.78 19.96
CA ALA A 99 -7.13 -20.65 19.12
C ALA A 99 -7.52 -19.36 19.87
N GLY A 100 -6.84 -19.05 20.98
CA GLY A 100 -7.09 -17.84 21.78
C GLY A 100 -6.67 -16.54 21.08
N ILE A 101 -6.27 -15.51 21.85
CA ILE A 101 -5.77 -14.21 21.31
C ILE A 101 -4.64 -14.40 20.26
N GLU A 102 -3.88 -15.49 20.37
CA GLU A 102 -2.87 -15.89 19.39
C GLU A 102 -3.44 -16.12 17.97
N ALA A 103 -4.68 -16.61 17.86
CA ALA A 103 -5.34 -16.81 16.58
C ALA A 103 -5.67 -15.49 15.89
N VAL A 104 -5.99 -14.45 16.66
CA VAL A 104 -6.22 -13.10 16.11
C VAL A 104 -4.93 -12.55 15.51
N TRP A 105 -3.80 -12.73 16.21
CA TRP A 105 -2.49 -12.34 15.70
C TRP A 105 -2.05 -13.18 14.51
N LEU A 106 -2.33 -14.48 14.49
CA LEU A 106 -2.06 -15.37 13.36
C LEU A 106 -2.87 -14.98 12.12
N VAL A 107 -4.17 -14.71 12.27
CA VAL A 107 -5.03 -14.27 11.16
C VAL A 107 -4.58 -12.90 10.65
N ALA A 108 -4.22 -11.97 11.53
CA ALA A 108 -3.67 -10.68 11.14
C ALA A 108 -2.33 -10.83 10.40
N GLY A 109 -1.43 -11.68 10.88
CA GLY A 109 -0.17 -12.00 10.21
C GLY A 109 -0.39 -12.63 8.83
N LEU A 110 -1.32 -13.58 8.73
CA LEU A 110 -1.70 -14.22 7.47
C LEU A 110 -2.27 -13.20 6.47
N ALA A 111 -3.09 -12.27 6.93
CA ALA A 111 -3.66 -11.22 6.09
C ALA A 111 -2.57 -10.28 5.53
N VAL A 112 -1.56 -9.93 6.33
CA VAL A 112 -0.41 -9.14 5.87
C VAL A 112 0.41 -9.90 4.81
N VAL A 113 0.67 -11.18 5.04
CA VAL A 113 1.38 -12.04 4.06
C VAL A 113 0.58 -12.16 2.77
N ALA A 114 -0.73 -12.38 2.85
CA ALA A 114 -1.61 -12.44 1.68
C ALA A 114 -1.59 -11.13 0.89
N MET A 115 -1.61 -9.97 1.58
CA MET A 115 -1.47 -8.66 0.94
C MET A 115 -0.13 -8.50 0.23
N GLY A 116 0.96 -8.96 0.86
CA GLY A 116 2.29 -8.99 0.26
C GLY A 116 2.32 -9.82 -1.02
N LEU A 117 1.75 -11.02 -1.01
CA LEU A 117 1.66 -11.90 -2.19
C LEU A 117 0.85 -11.28 -3.32
N VAL A 118 -0.28 -10.63 -3.01
CA VAL A 118 -1.09 -9.91 -4.01
C VAL A 118 -0.28 -8.77 -4.63
N LEU A 119 0.47 -8.02 -3.82
CA LEU A 119 1.36 -6.96 -4.32
C LEU A 119 2.47 -7.52 -5.21
N THR A 120 3.11 -8.63 -4.83
CA THR A 120 4.12 -9.31 -5.65
C THR A 120 3.53 -9.76 -6.99
N ARG A 121 2.33 -10.33 -6.97
CA ARG A 121 1.61 -10.76 -8.18
C ARG A 121 1.33 -9.62 -9.15
N ILE A 122 0.89 -8.48 -8.62
CA ILE A 122 0.61 -7.27 -9.42
C ILE A 122 1.90 -6.76 -10.08
N ILE A 123 3.05 -6.88 -9.42
CA ILE A 123 4.34 -6.46 -9.99
C ILE A 123 4.82 -7.41 -11.09
N GLU A 124 4.52 -8.71 -10.99
CA GLU A 124 4.85 -9.68 -12.05
C GLU A 124 3.94 -9.56 -13.29
N GLU A 125 2.70 -9.09 -13.12
CA GLU A 125 1.75 -8.90 -14.22
C GLU A 125 1.93 -7.58 -14.99
N ILE A 126 2.71 -6.63 -14.47
CA ILE A 126 3.01 -5.33 -15.10
C ILE A 126 4.39 -5.41 -15.78
#